data_AF-A0A3C0E1U5-F1
#
_entry.id   AF-A0A3C0E1U5-F1
#
_cell.length_a   1.000
_cell.length_b   1.000
_cell.length_c   1.000
_cell.angle_alpha   90.00
_cell.angle_beta   90.00
_cell.angle_gamma   90.00
#
_symmetry.space_group_name_H-M   'P 1'
#
loop_
_entity.id
_entity.type
_entity.pdbx_description
1 polymer ?
#
loop_
_entity_poly.entity_id
_entity_poly.type
_entity_poly.pdbx_seq_one_letter_code
_entity_poly.pdbx_strand_id
1 'polypeptide(L)' 'YDSMISKLIVVAQTREEAITKMQRALDEYIIEGVKTTIPFHQRLMRNQRFRDGDFTTKFLEEENV' A
#
# COMPACT_ATOMS: atom_id res chain seq x y z
N TYR A 1 4.95 23.26 -0.16
CA TYR A 1 5.30 22.10 0.68
C TYR A 1 4.97 20.83 -0.08
N ASP A 2 5.45 19.68 0.40
CA ASP A 2 5.03 18.39 -0.12
C ASP A 2 3.59 18.07 0.29
N SER A 3 2.88 17.32 -0.54
CA SER A 3 1.52 16.82 -0.30
C SER A 3 1.45 15.69 0.73
N MET A 4 2.60 15.16 1.19
CA MET A 4 2.67 14.07 2.16
C MET A 4 2.10 14.48 3.53
N ILE A 5 1.08 13.74 3.98
CA ILE A 5 0.40 13.97 5.27
C ILE A 5 0.97 13.06 6.38
N SER A 6 1.35 11.81 6.05
CA SER A 6 1.75 10.81 7.04
C SER A 6 2.57 9.67 6.43
N LYS A 7 3.17 8.83 7.29
CA LYS A 7 3.78 7.55 6.92
C LYS A 7 3.14 6.43 7.76
N LEU A 8 2.51 5.46 7.12
CA LEU A 8 1.94 4.27 7.76
C LEU A 8 2.96 3.12 7.70
N ILE A 9 3.36 2.60 8.86
CA ILE A 9 4.38 1.56 8.98
C ILE A 9 3.80 0.38 9.76
N VAL A 10 3.99 -0.83 9.25
CA VAL A 10 3.60 -2.08 9.94
C VAL A 10 4.80 -3.02 10.06
N VAL A 11 4.78 -3.85 11.10
CA VAL A 11 5.78 -4.89 11.35
C VAL A 11 5.05 -6.19 11.72
N ALA A 12 5.55 -7.30 11.19
CA ALA A 12 5.12 -8.67 11.45
C ALA A 12 6.30 -9.64 11.29
N GLN A 13 6.12 -10.93 11.57
CA GLN A 13 7.20 -11.93 11.49
C GLN A 13 7.50 -12.32 10.05
N THR A 14 6.48 -12.34 9.19
CA THR A 14 6.64 -12.64 7.76
C THR A 14 6.18 -11.49 6.88
N ARG A 15 6.66 -11.48 5.63
CA ARG A 15 6.24 -10.50 4.63
C ARG A 15 4.74 -10.59 4.34
N GLU A 16 4.21 -11.81 4.26
CA GLU A 16 2.79 -12.06 4.03
C GLU A 16 1.94 -11.48 5.17
N GLU A 17 2.31 -11.74 6.43
CA GLU A 17 1.64 -11.15 7.58
C GLU A 17 1.72 -9.63 7.59
N ALA A 18 2.88 -9.06 7.22
CA ALA A 18 3.06 -7.62 7.16
C ALA A 18 2.14 -6.99 6.10
N ILE A 19 2.00 -7.62 4.94
CA ILE A 19 1.07 -7.16 3.89
C ILE A 19 -0.38 -7.27 4.37
N THR A 20 -0.79 -8.39 4.98
CA THR A 20 -2.14 -8.53 5.53
C THR A 20 -2.43 -7.51 6.64
N LYS A 21 -1.45 -7.23 7.49
CA LYS A 21 -1.55 -6.17 8.51
C LYS A 21 -1.66 -4.78 7.89
N MET A 22 -0.92 -4.50 6.82
CA MET A 22 -1.02 -3.24 6.08
C MET A 22 -2.39 -3.08 5.40
N GLN A 23 -2.95 -4.15 4.83
CA GLN A 23 -4.30 -4.13 4.24
C GLN A 23 -5.33 -3.68 5.28
N ARG A 24 -5.34 -4.33 6.45
CA ARG A 24 -6.23 -3.96 7.56
C ARG A 24 -6.00 -2.53 8.04
N ALA A 25 -4.74 -2.13 8.20
CA ALA A 25 -4.39 -0.78 8.63
C ALA A 25 -4.89 0.28 7.64
N LEU A 26 -4.81 0.02 6.33
CA LEU A 26 -5.34 0.91 5.29
C LEU A 26 -6.87 0.94 5.23
N ASP A 27 -7.53 -0.20 5.48
CA ASP A 27 -9.00 -0.28 5.52
C ASP A 27 -9.58 0.52 6.70
N GLU A 28 -8.84 0.61 7.81
CA GLU A 28 -9.20 1.42 8.97
C GLU A 28 -8.62 2.86 8.91
N TYR A 29 -7.86 3.21 7.86
CA TYR A 29 -7.22 4.52 7.75
C TYR A 29 -8.16 5.56 7.16
N ILE A 30 -8.87 6.28 8.03
CA ILE A 30 -9.84 7.30 7.64
C ILE A 30 -9.19 8.68 7.64
N ILE A 31 -9.24 9.35 6.48
CA ILE A 31 -8.87 10.76 6.33
C ILE A 31 -10.03 11.45 5.60
N GLU A 32 -10.56 12.51 6.19
CA GLU A 32 -11.67 13.28 5.64
C GLU A 32 -11.22 14.67 5.13
N GLY A 33 -12.00 15.27 4.24
CA GLY A 33 -11.78 16.63 3.73
C GLY A 33 -10.80 16.76 2.55
N VAL A 34 -10.00 15.73 2.26
CA VAL A 34 -9.06 15.72 1.13
C VAL A 34 -9.05 14.37 0.42
N LYS A 35 -8.70 14.37 -0.88
CA LYS A 35 -8.41 13.12 -1.60
C LYS A 35 -7.06 12.57 -1.16
N THR A 36 -6.97 11.26 -1.04
CA THR A 36 -5.75 10.57 -0.58
C THR A 36 -5.33 9.47 -1.55
N THR A 37 -4.09 9.01 -1.41
CA THR A 37 -3.55 7.86 -2.14
C THR A 37 -3.87 6.52 -1.47
N ILE A 38 -4.70 6.50 -0.42
CA ILE A 38 -5.09 5.26 0.31
C ILE A 38 -5.69 4.21 -0.64
N PRO A 39 -6.63 4.53 -1.55
CA PRO A 39 -7.18 3.53 -2.48
C PRO A 39 -6.13 2.90 -3.39
N PHE A 40 -5.11 3.64 -3.81
CA PHE A 40 -3.99 3.10 -4.59
C PHE A 40 -3.18 2.10 -3.76
N HIS A 41 -2.82 2.46 -2.52
CA HIS A 41 -2.08 1.54 -1.65
C HIS A 41 -2.88 0.27 -1.30
N GLN A 42 -4.20 0.36 -1.14
CA GLN A 42 -5.06 -0.81 -0.94
C GLN A 42 -5.02 -1.78 -2.13
N ARG A 43 -5.07 -1.26 -3.37
CA ARG A 43 -4.96 -2.09 -4.59
C ARG A 43 -3.56 -2.69 -4.72
N LEU A 44 -2.51 -1.92 -4.41
CA LEU A 44 -1.13 -2.41 -4.38
C LEU A 44 -0.95 -3.59 -3.43
N MET A 45 -1.50 -3.50 -2.22
CA MET A 45 -1.42 -4.61 -1.25
C MET A 45 -2.15 -5.87 -1.72
N ARG A 46 -3.12 -5.76 -2.64
CA ARG A 46 -3.88 -6.89 -3.22
C ARG A 46 -3.24 -7.44 -4.50
N ASN A 47 -2.32 -6.71 -5.14
CA ASN A 47 -1.66 -7.14 -6.36
C ASN A 47 -0.72 -8.34 -6.10
N GLN A 48 -0.90 -9.43 -6.85
CA GLN A 48 -0.18 -10.68 -6.60
C GLN A 48 1.33 -10.55 -6.87
N ARG A 49 1.75 -9.87 -7.95
CA ARG A 49 3.17 -9.64 -8.23
C ARG A 49 3.86 -8.84 -7.12
N PHE A 50 3.17 -7.83 -6.57
CA PHE A 50 3.64 -7.14 -5.38
C PHE A 50 3.75 -8.11 -4.19
N ARG A 51 2.76 -8.97 -3.95
CA ARG A 51 2.76 -9.96 -2.86
C ARG A 51 3.79 -11.08 -3.03
N ASP A 52 4.21 -11.39 -4.24
CA ASP A 52 5.24 -12.39 -4.52
C ASP A 52 6.65 -11.79 -4.46
N GLY A 53 6.76 -10.46 -4.47
CA GLY A 53 8.06 -9.78 -4.53
C GLY A 53 8.63 -9.69 -5.95
N ASP A 54 7.85 -10.07 -6.97
CA ASP A 54 8.23 -10.01 -8.38
C ASP A 54 7.91 -8.63 -8.97
N PHE A 55 8.74 -7.64 -8.66
CA PHE A 55 8.58 -6.29 -9.19
C PHE A 55 9.93 -5.60 -9.39
N THR A 56 9.95 -4.67 -10.34
CA THR A 56 11.12 -3.84 -10.67
C THR A 56 10.84 -2.38 -10.36
N THR A 57 11.80 -1.50 -10.65
CA THR A 57 11.59 -0.04 -10.56
C THR A 57 10.56 0.49 -11.55
N LYS A 58 10.18 -0.29 -12.57
CA LYS A 58 9.15 0.05 -13.57
C LYS A 58 7.78 -0.54 -13.29
N PHE A 59 7.64 -1.26 -12.17
CA PHE A 59 6.43 -2.00 -11.84
C PHE A 59 5.14 -1.18 -11.96
N LEU A 60 5.12 0.06 -11.46
CA LEU A 60 3.91 0.90 -11.52
C LEU A 60 3.58 1.43 -12.92
N GLU A 61 4.55 1.42 -13.84
CA GLU A 61 4.31 1.78 -15.25
C GLU A 61 3.78 0.58 -16.05
N GLU A 62 4.21 -0.64 -15.66
CA GLU A 62 3.83 -1.91 -16.29
C GLU A 62 2.47 -2.43 -15.79
N GLU A 63 2.13 -2.15 -14.53
CA GLU A 63 0.95 -2.65 -13.85
C GLU A 63 -0.08 -1.55 -13.61
N ASN A 64 -1.34 -1.82 -13.97
CA ASN A 64 -2.43 -0.89 -13.69
C ASN A 64 -2.97 -1.14 -12.28
N VAL A 65 -2.23 -0.63 -11.27
CA VAL A 65 -2.52 -0.82 -9.84
C VAL A 65 -3.59 0.10 -9.31
#